data_AF-A0A7C0URU8-F1
#
_entry.id   AF-A0A7C0URU8-F1
#
_cell.length_a   1.000
_cell.length_b   1.000
_cell.length_c   1.000
_cell.angle_alpha   90.00
_cell.angle_beta   90.00
_cell.angle_gamma   90.00
#
_symmetry.space_group_name_H-M   'P 1'
#
loop_
_entity.id
_entity.type
_entity.pdbx_description
1 polymer ?
#
loop_
_entity_poly.entity_id
_entity_poly.type
_entity_poly.pdbx_seq_one_letter_code
_entity_poly.pdbx_strand_id
1 'polypeptide(L)'
;MHCGNIKLVGDFDGECFKVKTVTGDPLSLIIYRSSFTFGEDQLEIPTEFALLLADAKTCEEAEKIAIAAIQQNFHPLDFLRIFFREVAEKGFAYGWHLLERLKRNRPRKGSLKIYRSVDTRGEPNLPGELVISDGRRAFRFYVNPPPSKKFPINVYLPETYVPGTFTRQQFEQMLGRPLEFYRLIRKLDSLKDYIREATAQKIIDAFFESKEKYWQLLKKISKTVAKRKQRDRIYSQVFKKGYLKVNGGYVVLPPRMEVSFSEYNLFYVTGDGDIKQIVCHTGNFKQTLYEIFRKGIETVRLTPVEPSPRLLQAVAKVLKNEEPQLAVVFLP
;
A
#
# COMPACT_ATOMS: atom_id res chain seq x y z
N MET A 1 13.39 16.39 -28.78
CA MET A 1 12.87 15.32 -27.89
C MET A 1 13.73 15.33 -26.64
N HIS A 2 13.15 15.69 -25.49
CA HIS A 2 13.89 15.87 -24.24
C HIS A 2 14.34 14.51 -23.67
N CYS A 3 15.64 14.26 -23.75
CA CYS A 3 16.33 13.22 -23.00
C CYS A 3 16.21 13.53 -21.51
N GLY A 4 15.70 12.59 -20.71
CA GLY A 4 15.89 12.64 -19.26
C GLY A 4 17.36 12.43 -18.97
N ASN A 5 18.02 13.45 -18.43
CA ASN A 5 19.41 13.37 -17.98
C ASN A 5 19.51 12.36 -16.84
N ILE A 6 20.17 11.21 -17.06
CA ILE A 6 20.65 10.37 -15.96
C ILE A 6 21.85 11.11 -15.38
N LYS A 7 21.66 11.73 -14.22
CA LYS A 7 22.73 12.41 -13.49
C LYS A 7 23.25 11.42 -12.44
N LEU A 8 24.46 10.90 -12.65
CA LEU A 8 25.21 10.25 -11.58
C LEU A 8 25.54 11.34 -10.55
N VAL A 9 24.84 11.34 -9.42
CA VAL A 9 25.11 12.25 -8.29
C VAL A 9 25.57 11.38 -7.13
N GLY A 10 26.85 11.50 -6.78
CA GLY A 10 27.43 10.90 -5.59
C GLY A 10 28.14 11.96 -4.76
N ASP A 11 27.92 11.93 -3.44
CA ASP A 11 28.83 12.56 -2.48
C ASP A 11 30.04 11.63 -2.34
N PHE A 12 31.21 12.07 -2.81
CA PHE A 12 32.45 11.29 -2.82
C PHE A 12 33.37 11.76 -1.68
N ASP A 13 33.04 11.41 -0.44
CA ASP A 13 33.89 11.68 0.72
C ASP A 13 34.95 10.57 0.92
N GLY A 14 36.11 10.73 0.25
CA GLY A 14 37.47 10.37 0.74
C GLY A 14 38.08 8.97 0.54
N GLU A 15 39.21 8.89 -0.22
CA GLU A 15 40.46 8.05 -0.05
C GLU A 15 41.03 7.03 -1.11
N CYS A 16 41.09 7.24 -2.44
CA CYS A 16 42.07 6.66 -3.45
C CYS A 16 42.52 5.12 -3.54
N PHE A 17 42.15 4.30 -4.59
CA PHE A 17 42.68 2.90 -4.85
C PHE A 17 43.47 2.69 -6.17
N LYS A 18 44.80 2.74 -6.19
CA LYS A 18 45.69 2.72 -7.39
C LYS A 18 45.41 1.61 -8.45
N VAL A 19 45.14 1.97 -9.72
CA VAL A 19 44.97 1.14 -10.96
C VAL A 19 45.90 1.63 -12.07
N LYS A 20 46.90 0.85 -12.50
CA LYS A 20 47.88 1.29 -13.52
C LYS A 20 47.28 1.46 -14.92
N THR A 21 47.60 2.57 -15.59
CA THR A 21 47.37 2.76 -17.03
C THR A 21 48.50 2.12 -17.85
N VAL A 22 48.33 2.02 -19.18
CA VAL A 22 49.24 1.36 -20.14
C VAL A 22 50.69 1.93 -20.11
N THR A 23 50.92 3.07 -19.45
CA THR A 23 52.24 3.68 -19.21
C THR A 23 52.94 3.24 -17.91
N GLY A 24 52.33 2.37 -17.10
CA GLY A 24 52.97 1.80 -15.90
C GLY A 24 52.78 2.59 -14.61
N ASP A 25 52.03 3.70 -14.63
CA ASP A 25 51.77 4.53 -13.44
C ASP A 25 50.40 4.25 -12.80
N PRO A 26 50.34 4.06 -11.46
CA PRO A 26 49.16 3.59 -10.75
C PRO A 26 48.12 4.70 -10.44
N LEU A 27 46.86 4.50 -10.85
CA LEU A 27 45.77 5.48 -10.89
C LEU A 27 44.59 5.11 -9.99
N SER A 28 44.44 5.80 -8.87
CA SER A 28 43.57 5.39 -7.78
C SER A 28 42.05 5.47 -7.99
N LEU A 29 41.29 4.37 -7.95
CA LEU A 29 39.84 4.29 -8.15
C LEU A 29 39.09 3.73 -6.94
N ILE A 30 38.61 4.62 -6.04
CA ILE A 30 37.70 4.20 -4.96
C ILE A 30 36.25 4.39 -5.30
N ILE A 31 35.52 3.29 -5.15
CA ILE A 31 34.08 3.22 -5.25
C ILE A 31 33.54 3.10 -3.82
N TYR A 32 33.30 4.24 -3.15
CA TYR A 32 32.83 4.26 -1.76
C TYR A 32 31.33 3.99 -1.61
N ARG A 33 30.55 4.24 -2.68
CA ARG A 33 29.14 3.88 -2.84
C ARG A 33 28.75 4.39 -4.21
N SER A 34 28.60 3.47 -5.16
CA SER A 34 28.02 3.79 -6.44
C SER A 34 26.50 3.67 -6.30
N SER A 35 25.75 4.75 -6.48
CA SER A 35 24.29 4.70 -6.47
C SER A 35 23.69 5.38 -7.70
N PHE A 36 22.56 4.84 -8.17
CA PHE A 36 21.71 5.53 -9.12
C PHE A 36 20.57 6.21 -8.37
N THR A 37 20.35 7.50 -8.63
CA THR A 37 19.22 8.24 -8.05
C THR A 37 18.01 8.20 -8.99
N PHE A 38 16.86 7.80 -8.45
CA PHE A 38 15.57 7.71 -9.16
C PHE A 38 14.51 8.54 -8.42
N GLY A 39 14.47 9.85 -8.68
CA GLY A 39 13.59 10.74 -7.92
C GLY A 39 14.05 10.82 -6.47
N GLU A 40 13.23 10.34 -5.52
CA GLU A 40 13.57 10.26 -4.09
C GLU A 40 14.26 8.95 -3.70
N ASP A 41 14.25 7.93 -4.57
CA ASP A 41 14.84 6.62 -4.28
C ASP A 41 16.31 6.55 -4.69
N GLN A 42 17.14 5.89 -3.88
CA GLN A 42 18.54 5.59 -4.20
C GLN A 42 18.73 4.08 -4.40
N LEU A 43 19.21 3.68 -5.57
CA LEU A 43 19.61 2.30 -5.86
C LEU A 43 21.11 2.17 -5.64
N GLU A 44 21.51 1.40 -4.64
CA GLU A 44 22.90 1.01 -4.44
C GLU A 44 23.35 0.02 -5.53
N ILE A 45 24.42 0.37 -6.23
CA ILE A 45 25.06 -0.45 -7.26
C ILE A 45 26.07 -1.36 -6.56
N PRO A 46 26.02 -2.69 -6.77
CA PRO A 46 27.00 -3.61 -6.20
C PRO A 46 28.42 -3.27 -6.64
N THR A 47 29.38 -3.40 -5.73
CA THR A 47 30.81 -3.12 -5.98
C THR A 47 31.32 -3.88 -7.21
N GLU A 48 30.88 -5.13 -7.39
CA GLU A 48 31.29 -5.98 -8.50
C GLU A 48 30.87 -5.39 -9.87
N PHE A 49 29.67 -4.80 -9.93
CA PHE A 49 29.20 -4.14 -11.14
C PHE A 49 29.83 -2.75 -11.32
N ALA A 50 30.13 -2.07 -10.22
CA ALA A 50 30.81 -0.78 -10.26
C ALA A 50 32.25 -0.90 -10.82
N LEU A 51 32.93 -2.02 -10.58
CA LEU A 51 34.22 -2.33 -11.21
C LEU A 51 34.09 -2.45 -12.75
N LEU A 52 32.98 -3.01 -13.25
CA LEU A 52 32.72 -3.04 -14.70
C LEU A 52 32.46 -1.64 -15.27
N LEU A 53 31.80 -0.77 -14.51
CA LEU A 53 31.61 0.63 -14.92
C LEU A 53 32.93 1.42 -14.93
N ALA A 54 33.90 1.03 -14.11
CA ALA A 54 35.19 1.71 -13.99
C ALA A 54 36.26 1.24 -14.99
N ASP A 55 36.13 0.02 -15.53
CA ASP A 55 37.08 -0.54 -16.49
C ASP A 55 36.80 -0.03 -17.91
N ALA A 56 37.79 0.63 -18.51
CA ALA A 56 37.72 1.17 -19.88
C ALA A 56 37.30 0.15 -20.95
N LYS A 57 37.55 -1.15 -20.73
CA LYS A 57 37.14 -2.21 -21.68
C LYS A 57 35.69 -2.63 -21.55
N THR A 58 35.07 -2.42 -20.39
CA THR A 58 33.73 -2.95 -20.09
C THR A 58 32.69 -1.86 -19.76
N CYS A 59 33.14 -0.63 -19.50
CA CYS A 59 32.33 0.52 -19.14
C CYS A 59 31.16 0.75 -20.10
N GLU A 60 31.41 0.81 -21.41
CA GLU A 60 30.35 1.08 -22.41
C GLU A 60 29.24 0.03 -22.37
N GLU A 61 29.59 -1.25 -22.23
CA GLU A 61 28.62 -2.35 -22.20
C GLU A 61 27.88 -2.40 -20.85
N ALA A 62 28.59 -2.12 -19.76
CA ALA A 62 28.01 -1.99 -18.42
C ALA A 62 27.00 -0.84 -18.34
N GLU A 63 27.30 0.32 -18.95
CA GLU A 63 26.35 1.43 -19.05
C GLU A 63 25.12 1.05 -19.88
N LYS A 64 25.31 0.43 -21.06
CA LYS A 64 24.20 0.01 -21.92
C LYS A 64 23.23 -0.93 -21.21
N ILE A 65 23.76 -1.97 -20.55
CA ILE A 65 22.92 -2.94 -19.86
C ILE A 65 22.26 -2.34 -18.61
N ALA A 66 22.96 -1.44 -17.90
CA ALA A 66 22.39 -0.72 -16.75
C ALA A 66 21.21 0.14 -17.18
N ILE A 67 21.38 0.98 -18.20
CA ILE A 67 20.32 1.82 -18.75
C ILE A 67 19.13 0.95 -19.21
N ALA A 68 19.39 -0.14 -19.93
CA ALA A 68 18.34 -1.01 -20.44
C ALA A 68 17.54 -1.70 -19.33
N ALA A 69 18.19 -2.11 -18.23
CA ALA A 69 17.57 -2.70 -17.06
C ALA A 69 16.74 -1.68 -16.27
N ILE A 70 17.31 -0.50 -16.02
CA ILE A 70 16.64 0.63 -15.35
C ILE A 70 15.36 1.01 -16.08
N GLN A 71 15.42 1.14 -17.41
CA GLN A 71 14.25 1.47 -18.24
C GLN A 71 13.11 0.45 -18.15
N GLN A 72 13.35 -0.76 -17.62
CA GLN A 72 12.26 -1.71 -17.39
C GLN A 72 11.36 -1.31 -16.23
N ASN A 73 11.84 -0.46 -15.30
CA ASN A 73 11.15 -0.08 -14.07
C ASN A 73 10.74 -1.32 -13.26
N PHE A 74 11.70 -2.18 -12.94
CA PHE A 74 11.46 -3.38 -12.15
C PHE A 74 11.05 -3.04 -10.71
N HIS A 75 10.23 -3.90 -10.12
CA HIS A 75 9.82 -3.85 -8.73
C HIS A 75 9.95 -5.24 -8.12
N PRO A 76 10.57 -5.41 -6.94
CA PRO A 76 11.17 -4.37 -6.09
C PRO A 76 12.46 -3.78 -6.68
N LEU A 77 12.85 -2.57 -6.26
CA LEU A 77 14.09 -1.91 -6.72
C LEU A 77 15.35 -2.76 -6.42
N ASP A 78 15.34 -3.47 -5.29
CA ASP A 78 16.40 -4.40 -4.89
C ASP A 78 16.66 -5.52 -5.91
N PHE A 79 15.69 -5.82 -6.77
CA PHE A 79 15.89 -6.75 -7.89
C PHE A 79 16.97 -6.23 -8.86
N LEU A 80 17.05 -4.92 -9.10
CA LEU A 80 18.10 -4.33 -9.96
C LEU A 80 19.49 -4.53 -9.36
N ARG A 81 19.63 -4.42 -8.04
CA ARG A 81 20.89 -4.67 -7.34
C ARG A 81 21.35 -6.11 -7.56
N ILE A 82 20.43 -7.08 -7.45
CA ILE A 82 20.73 -8.49 -7.70
C ILE A 82 21.03 -8.75 -9.17
N PHE A 83 20.26 -8.16 -10.09
CA PHE A 83 20.53 -8.24 -11.52
C PHE A 83 21.95 -7.77 -11.84
N PHE A 84 22.38 -6.61 -11.33
CA PHE A 84 23.73 -6.09 -11.55
C PHE A 84 24.83 -7.01 -10.99
N ARG A 85 24.59 -7.59 -9.81
CA ARG A 85 25.51 -8.60 -9.26
C ARG A 85 25.61 -9.82 -10.17
N GLU A 86 24.48 -10.35 -10.64
CA GLU A 86 24.49 -11.51 -11.56
C GLU A 86 25.18 -11.19 -12.89
N VAL A 87 25.06 -9.97 -13.39
CA VAL A 87 25.79 -9.53 -14.59
C VAL A 87 27.30 -9.51 -14.33
N ALA A 88 27.73 -9.02 -13.16
CA ALA A 88 29.13 -9.01 -12.79
C ALA A 88 29.72 -10.42 -12.63
N GLU A 89 28.95 -11.34 -12.04
CA GLU A 89 29.38 -12.73 -11.81
C GLU A 89 29.33 -13.60 -13.07
N LYS A 90 28.32 -13.42 -13.93
CA LYS A 90 28.00 -14.33 -15.05
C LYS A 90 28.23 -13.69 -16.43
N GLY A 91 28.58 -12.41 -16.48
CA GLY A 91 28.90 -11.65 -17.69
C GLY A 91 27.69 -11.03 -18.40
N PHE A 92 27.98 -10.10 -19.32
CA PHE A 92 26.96 -9.33 -20.06
C PHE A 92 26.01 -10.19 -20.89
N ALA A 93 26.49 -11.28 -21.50
CA ALA A 93 25.66 -12.19 -22.28
C ALA A 93 24.53 -12.81 -21.44
N TYR A 94 24.83 -13.19 -20.19
CA TYR A 94 23.83 -13.65 -19.24
C TYR A 94 22.81 -12.55 -18.93
N GLY A 95 23.31 -11.34 -18.63
CA GLY A 95 22.50 -10.17 -18.35
C GLY A 95 21.48 -9.84 -19.44
N TRP A 96 21.94 -9.75 -20.69
CA TRP A 96 21.07 -9.48 -21.84
C TRP A 96 20.04 -10.58 -22.05
N HIS A 97 20.45 -11.85 -21.95
CA HIS A 97 19.53 -12.97 -22.05
C HIS A 97 18.46 -12.93 -20.95
N LEU A 98 18.84 -12.63 -19.71
CA LEU A 98 17.92 -12.46 -18.59
C LEU A 98 16.96 -11.30 -18.84
N LEU A 99 17.47 -10.15 -19.29
CA LEU A 99 16.68 -8.97 -19.58
C LEU A 99 15.65 -9.22 -20.69
N GLU A 100 16.04 -9.88 -21.77
CA GLU A 100 15.14 -10.26 -22.86
C GLU A 100 14.07 -11.25 -22.39
N ARG A 101 14.45 -12.22 -21.55
CA ARG A 101 13.49 -13.15 -20.92
C ARG A 101 12.46 -12.40 -20.07
N LEU A 102 12.88 -11.39 -19.30
CA LEU A 102 11.97 -10.57 -18.49
C LEU A 102 11.07 -9.70 -19.38
N LYS A 103 11.62 -9.03 -20.40
CA LYS A 103 10.84 -8.23 -21.36
C LYS A 103 9.72 -9.03 -22.02
N ARG A 104 9.99 -10.27 -22.45
CA ARG A 104 8.97 -11.18 -23.03
C ARG A 104 7.86 -11.52 -22.04
N ASN A 105 8.21 -11.63 -20.76
CA ASN A 105 7.27 -12.00 -19.71
C ASN A 105 6.46 -10.83 -19.17
N ARG A 106 6.85 -9.58 -19.45
CA ARG A 106 6.15 -8.37 -19.00
C ARG A 106 4.63 -8.46 -19.22
N PRO A 107 3.80 -8.09 -18.23
CA PRO A 107 2.36 -8.07 -18.41
C PRO A 107 1.98 -6.98 -19.42
N ARG A 108 1.12 -7.34 -20.38
CA ARG A 108 0.51 -6.36 -21.28
C ARG A 108 -0.76 -5.85 -20.64
N LYS A 109 -0.98 -4.54 -20.68
CA LYS A 109 -2.19 -3.91 -20.15
C LYS A 109 -3.44 -4.56 -20.73
N GLY A 110 -4.33 -5.05 -19.86
CA GLY A 110 -5.57 -5.73 -20.23
C GLY A 110 -5.42 -7.23 -20.51
N SER A 111 -4.21 -7.78 -20.47
CA SER A 111 -3.95 -9.22 -20.61
C SER A 111 -3.63 -9.81 -19.24
N LEU A 112 -4.39 -10.83 -18.84
CA LEU A 112 -4.16 -11.52 -17.58
C LEU A 112 -2.99 -12.49 -17.71
N LYS A 113 -2.02 -12.37 -16.80
CA LYS A 113 -0.89 -13.29 -16.67
C LYS A 113 -0.72 -13.71 -15.22
N ILE A 114 -0.23 -14.94 -15.04
CA ILE A 114 0.10 -15.51 -13.74
C ILE A 114 1.61 -15.60 -13.61
N TYR A 115 2.11 -15.22 -12.44
CA TYR A 115 3.52 -15.20 -12.06
C TYR A 115 3.73 -15.91 -10.73
N ARG A 116 4.98 -16.20 -10.40
CA ARG A 116 5.41 -16.45 -9.03
C ARG A 116 5.56 -15.13 -8.30
N SER A 117 5.07 -15.10 -7.07
CA SER A 117 5.36 -14.02 -6.13
C SER A 117 6.86 -14.01 -5.81
N VAL A 118 7.39 -12.83 -5.56
CA VAL A 118 8.78 -12.64 -5.16
C VAL A 118 8.88 -11.85 -3.86
N ASP A 119 9.94 -12.07 -3.10
CA ASP A 119 10.27 -11.31 -1.91
C ASP A 119 10.80 -9.90 -2.27
N THR A 120 11.28 -9.16 -1.26
CA THR A 120 11.87 -7.82 -1.48
C THR A 120 13.14 -7.85 -2.30
N ARG A 121 13.79 -9.00 -2.47
CA ARG A 121 14.99 -9.21 -3.28
C ARG A 121 14.65 -9.68 -4.71
N GLY A 122 13.38 -9.96 -5.00
CA GLY A 122 12.99 -10.54 -6.28
C GLY A 122 13.23 -12.05 -6.36
N GLU A 123 13.53 -12.71 -5.24
CA GLU A 123 13.63 -14.16 -5.15
C GLU A 123 12.22 -14.76 -5.02
N PRO A 124 11.93 -15.92 -5.65
CA PRO A 124 10.59 -16.50 -5.58
C PRO A 124 10.20 -16.85 -4.13
N ASN A 125 9.02 -16.41 -3.72
CA ASN A 125 8.39 -16.82 -2.46
C ASN A 125 8.01 -18.32 -2.49
N LEU A 126 7.29 -18.76 -1.44
CA LEU A 126 6.78 -20.12 -1.30
C LEU A 126 6.17 -20.64 -2.62
N PRO A 127 6.41 -21.90 -3.01
CA PRO A 127 5.98 -22.41 -4.32
C PRO A 127 4.48 -22.25 -4.64
N GLY A 128 3.63 -22.17 -3.62
CA GLY A 128 2.19 -21.95 -3.76
C GLY A 128 1.78 -20.48 -3.87
N GLU A 129 2.68 -19.52 -3.65
CA GLU A 129 2.39 -18.09 -3.76
C GLU A 129 2.50 -17.61 -5.20
N LEU A 130 1.34 -17.31 -5.77
CA LEU A 130 1.20 -16.87 -7.13
C LEU A 130 0.63 -15.46 -7.20
N VAL A 131 0.85 -14.83 -8.34
CA VAL A 131 0.39 -13.47 -8.62
C VAL A 131 -0.40 -13.48 -9.90
N ILE A 132 -1.58 -12.88 -9.89
CA ILE A 132 -2.33 -12.59 -11.11
C ILE A 132 -2.29 -11.09 -11.38
N SER A 133 -1.97 -10.71 -12.62
CA SER A 133 -1.89 -9.32 -13.03
C SER A 133 -2.56 -9.05 -14.37
N ASP A 134 -3.18 -7.88 -14.49
CA ASP A 134 -3.71 -7.30 -15.74
C ASP A 134 -2.75 -6.28 -16.39
N GLY A 135 -1.51 -6.18 -15.88
CA GLY A 135 -0.52 -5.17 -16.29
C GLY A 135 -0.70 -3.80 -15.68
N ARG A 136 -1.71 -3.59 -14.82
CA ARG A 136 -1.87 -2.37 -14.01
C ARG A 136 -1.81 -2.66 -12.52
N ARG A 137 -2.41 -3.77 -12.09
CA ARG A 137 -2.44 -4.22 -10.70
C ARG A 137 -2.03 -5.67 -10.63
N ALA A 138 -1.39 -6.05 -9.54
CA ALA A 138 -0.99 -7.41 -9.24
C ALA A 138 -1.56 -7.83 -7.89
N PHE A 139 -2.10 -9.04 -7.82
CA PHE A 139 -2.68 -9.60 -6.61
C PHE A 139 -2.02 -10.94 -6.29
N ARG A 140 -1.48 -11.07 -5.08
CA ARG A 140 -0.91 -12.30 -4.56
C ARG A 140 -1.99 -13.17 -3.93
N PHE A 141 -1.99 -14.45 -4.25
CA PHE A 141 -2.85 -15.47 -3.69
C PHE A 141 -2.07 -16.78 -3.48
N TYR A 142 -2.58 -17.65 -2.61
CA TYR A 142 -1.92 -18.92 -2.27
C TYR A 142 -2.68 -20.12 -2.81
N VAL A 143 -1.95 -21.09 -3.38
CA VAL A 143 -2.50 -22.37 -3.87
C VAL A 143 -1.87 -23.52 -3.09
N ASN A 144 -2.72 -24.40 -2.54
CA ASN A 144 -2.30 -25.58 -1.79
C ASN A 144 -3.00 -26.85 -2.30
N PRO A 145 -2.26 -27.91 -2.67
CA PRO A 145 -0.81 -27.96 -2.85
C PRO A 145 -0.32 -27.04 -4.00
N PRO A 146 0.95 -26.63 -4.01
CA PRO A 146 1.52 -25.82 -5.08
C PRO A 146 1.36 -26.46 -6.46
N PRO A 147 1.11 -25.67 -7.53
CA PRO A 147 1.03 -26.20 -8.88
C PRO A 147 2.40 -26.67 -9.37
N SER A 148 2.42 -27.75 -10.17
CA SER A 148 3.65 -28.27 -10.79
C SER A 148 4.18 -27.38 -11.93
N LYS A 149 3.32 -26.54 -12.51
CA LYS A 149 3.67 -25.64 -13.60
C LYS A 149 4.60 -24.53 -13.10
N LYS A 150 5.73 -24.32 -13.81
CA LYS A 150 6.62 -23.18 -13.57
C LYS A 150 6.01 -21.90 -14.16
N PHE A 151 5.89 -20.86 -13.35
CA PHE A 151 5.45 -19.53 -13.77
C PHE A 151 6.63 -18.55 -13.79
N PRO A 152 6.62 -17.53 -14.67
CA PRO A 152 7.61 -16.45 -14.64
C PRO A 152 7.52 -15.67 -13.31
N ILE A 153 8.59 -14.99 -12.89
CA ILE A 153 8.59 -14.16 -11.68
C ILE A 153 7.92 -12.79 -11.91
N ASN A 154 7.22 -12.27 -10.89
CA ASN A 154 6.66 -10.92 -10.92
C ASN A 154 7.69 -9.89 -10.44
N VAL A 155 8.46 -9.33 -11.37
CA VAL A 155 9.41 -8.23 -11.08
C VAL A 155 8.92 -6.89 -11.64
N TYR A 156 7.63 -6.73 -11.94
CA TYR A 156 7.12 -5.58 -12.69
C TYR A 156 6.16 -4.70 -11.89
N LEU A 157 5.41 -5.29 -10.96
CA LEU A 157 4.34 -4.61 -10.26
C LEU A 157 4.33 -4.98 -8.78
N PRO A 158 4.14 -3.99 -7.89
CA PRO A 158 3.86 -4.29 -6.49
C PRO A 158 2.57 -5.11 -6.40
N GLU A 159 2.63 -6.16 -5.60
CA GLU A 159 1.53 -7.09 -5.41
C GLU A 159 0.82 -6.84 -4.10
N THR A 160 -0.50 -7.04 -4.11
CA THR A 160 -1.33 -6.93 -2.93
C THR A 160 -1.82 -8.31 -2.51
N TYR A 161 -1.58 -8.68 -1.25
CA TYR A 161 -2.07 -9.94 -0.70
C TYR A 161 -3.60 -9.96 -0.66
N VAL A 162 -4.16 -11.08 -1.14
CA VAL A 162 -5.60 -11.37 -1.09
C VAL A 162 -5.84 -12.54 -0.12
N PRO A 163 -6.75 -12.39 0.85
CA PRO A 163 -6.97 -13.41 1.87
C PRO A 163 -7.62 -14.68 1.31
N GLY A 164 -7.25 -15.82 1.90
CA GLY A 164 -7.77 -17.14 1.57
C GLY A 164 -6.76 -18.01 0.81
N THR A 165 -7.07 -19.32 0.77
CA THR A 165 -6.25 -20.33 0.10
C THR A 165 -7.08 -21.04 -0.95
N PHE A 166 -6.50 -21.22 -2.13
CA PHE A 166 -7.11 -21.96 -3.23
C PHE A 166 -6.60 -23.40 -3.23
N THR A 167 -7.49 -24.35 -3.48
CA THR A 167 -7.05 -25.72 -3.74
C THR A 167 -6.44 -25.83 -5.14
N ARG A 168 -5.63 -26.86 -5.40
CA ARG A 168 -5.12 -27.12 -6.76
C ARG A 168 -6.26 -27.28 -7.78
N GLN A 169 -7.36 -27.93 -7.41
CA GLN A 169 -8.53 -28.09 -8.29
C GLN A 169 -9.18 -26.74 -8.61
N GLN A 170 -9.35 -25.86 -7.61
CA GLN A 170 -9.85 -24.50 -7.82
C GLN A 170 -8.91 -23.69 -8.74
N PHE A 171 -7.59 -23.86 -8.55
CA PHE A 171 -6.57 -23.26 -9.41
C PHE A 171 -6.66 -23.74 -10.87
N GLU A 172 -6.89 -25.03 -11.11
CA GLU A 172 -7.06 -25.55 -12.46
C GLU A 172 -8.34 -25.02 -13.12
N GLN A 173 -9.44 -24.92 -12.36
CA GLN A 173 -10.70 -24.33 -12.84
C GLN A 173 -10.56 -22.85 -13.23
N MET A 174 -9.83 -22.04 -12.44
CA MET A 174 -9.62 -20.63 -12.78
C MET A 174 -8.78 -20.42 -14.05
N LEU A 175 -7.89 -21.36 -14.40
CA LEU A 175 -7.12 -21.26 -15.66
C LEU A 175 -8.04 -21.27 -16.89
N GLY A 176 -9.20 -21.94 -16.79
CA GLY A 176 -10.24 -21.89 -17.83
C GLY A 176 -11.10 -20.62 -17.81
N ARG A 177 -11.09 -19.84 -16.72
CA ARG A 177 -11.90 -18.62 -16.53
C ARG A 177 -11.11 -17.49 -15.86
N PRO A 178 -9.97 -17.06 -16.43
CA PRO A 178 -9.04 -16.15 -15.74
C PRO A 178 -9.66 -14.79 -15.43
N LEU A 179 -10.56 -14.28 -16.28
CA LEU A 179 -11.21 -12.99 -16.07
C LEU A 179 -12.20 -13.00 -14.90
N GLU A 180 -12.97 -14.08 -14.74
CA GLU A 180 -13.90 -14.23 -13.61
C GLU A 180 -13.14 -14.37 -12.30
N PHE A 181 -12.06 -15.15 -12.31
CA PHE A 181 -11.15 -15.27 -11.18
C PHE A 181 -10.52 -13.93 -10.81
N TYR A 182 -10.00 -13.18 -11.78
CA TYR A 182 -9.45 -11.84 -11.52
C TYR A 182 -10.48 -10.88 -10.91
N ARG A 183 -11.76 -10.98 -11.32
CA ARG A 183 -12.86 -10.20 -10.71
C ARG A 183 -13.13 -10.63 -9.26
N LEU A 184 -13.09 -11.93 -8.96
CA LEU A 184 -13.18 -12.44 -7.59
C LEU A 184 -12.05 -11.88 -6.72
N ILE A 185 -10.80 -12.02 -7.17
CA ILE A 185 -9.60 -11.54 -6.47
C ILE A 185 -9.69 -10.03 -6.19
N ARG A 186 -10.05 -9.22 -7.19
CA ARG A 186 -10.29 -7.78 -7.00
C ARG A 186 -11.39 -7.49 -5.99
N LYS A 187 -12.43 -8.31 -5.97
CA LYS A 187 -13.53 -8.14 -5.02
C LYS A 187 -13.08 -8.47 -3.60
N LEU A 188 -12.32 -9.54 -3.41
CA LEU A 188 -11.74 -9.91 -2.11
C LEU A 188 -10.79 -8.83 -1.59
N ASP A 189 -9.89 -8.31 -2.43
CA ASP A 189 -9.02 -7.18 -2.07
C ASP A 189 -9.83 -5.97 -1.55
N SER A 190 -10.92 -5.61 -2.24
CA SER A 190 -11.78 -4.49 -1.82
C SER A 190 -12.47 -4.66 -0.46
N LEU A 191 -12.49 -5.88 0.07
CA LEU A 191 -13.14 -6.26 1.32
C LEU A 191 -12.13 -6.63 2.43
N LYS A 192 -10.85 -6.83 2.11
CA LYS A 192 -9.86 -7.49 2.98
C LYS A 192 -9.72 -6.86 4.37
N ASP A 193 -9.77 -5.53 4.47
CA ASP A 193 -9.62 -4.81 5.75
C ASP A 193 -10.84 -4.97 6.67
N TYR A 194 -11.93 -5.56 6.16
CA TYR A 194 -13.23 -5.65 6.84
C TYR A 194 -13.73 -7.08 7.05
N ILE A 195 -13.04 -8.07 6.49
CA ILE A 195 -13.41 -9.48 6.58
C ILE A 195 -12.24 -10.29 7.15
N ARG A 196 -12.56 -11.34 7.90
CA ARG A 196 -11.56 -12.31 8.34
C ARG A 196 -11.25 -13.30 7.22
N GLU A 197 -10.10 -13.94 7.30
CA GLU A 197 -9.66 -14.95 6.32
C GLU A 197 -10.67 -16.09 6.16
N ALA A 198 -11.24 -16.61 7.25
CA ALA A 198 -12.29 -17.64 7.18
C ALA A 198 -13.56 -17.18 6.42
N THR A 199 -13.83 -15.87 6.39
CA THR A 199 -14.94 -15.31 5.59
C THR A 199 -14.55 -15.21 4.12
N ALA A 200 -13.29 -14.83 3.82
CA ALA A 200 -12.77 -14.84 2.47
C ALA A 200 -12.80 -16.26 1.87
N GLN A 201 -12.39 -17.27 2.65
CA GLN A 201 -12.44 -18.68 2.25
C GLN A 201 -13.86 -19.12 1.85
N LYS A 202 -14.87 -18.81 2.68
CA LYS A 202 -16.27 -19.11 2.34
C LYS A 202 -16.74 -18.46 1.04
N ILE A 203 -16.25 -17.26 0.71
CA ILE A 203 -16.55 -16.60 -0.56
C ILE A 203 -15.88 -17.36 -1.73
N ILE A 204 -14.63 -17.77 -1.55
CA ILE A 204 -13.88 -18.56 -2.54
C ILE A 204 -14.59 -19.88 -2.80
N ASP A 205 -14.92 -20.64 -1.75
CA ASP A 205 -15.57 -21.94 -1.90
C ASP A 205 -16.92 -21.79 -2.60
N ALA A 206 -17.73 -20.82 -2.19
CA ALA A 206 -19.01 -20.53 -2.84
C ALA A 206 -18.86 -20.15 -4.32
N PHE A 207 -17.79 -19.43 -4.69
CA PHE A 207 -17.52 -19.06 -6.09
C PHE A 207 -17.31 -20.28 -6.98
N PHE A 208 -16.62 -21.31 -6.49
CA PHE A 208 -16.37 -22.55 -7.24
C PHE A 208 -17.50 -23.57 -7.13
N GLU A 209 -18.32 -23.53 -6.07
CA GLU A 209 -19.48 -24.42 -5.92
C GLU A 209 -20.71 -23.98 -6.71
N SER A 210 -21.14 -22.72 -6.55
CA SER A 210 -22.41 -22.25 -7.10
C SER A 210 -22.43 -20.73 -7.23
N LYS A 211 -22.69 -20.27 -8.46
CA LYS A 211 -22.86 -18.86 -8.78
C LYS A 211 -23.91 -18.19 -7.89
N GLU A 212 -25.02 -18.89 -7.60
CA GLU A 212 -26.08 -18.36 -6.74
C GLU A 212 -25.60 -18.18 -5.30
N LYS A 213 -25.02 -19.22 -4.68
CA LYS A 213 -24.46 -19.16 -3.32
C LYS A 213 -23.44 -18.03 -3.19
N TYR A 214 -22.55 -17.89 -4.18
CA TYR A 214 -21.55 -16.84 -4.23
C TYR A 214 -22.18 -15.44 -4.18
N TRP A 215 -23.16 -15.15 -5.04
CA TRP A 215 -23.80 -13.83 -5.08
C TRP A 215 -24.60 -13.53 -3.81
N GLN A 216 -25.32 -14.51 -3.26
CA GLN A 216 -26.05 -14.35 -2.01
C GLN A 216 -25.09 -14.00 -0.85
N LEU A 217 -23.99 -14.75 -0.72
CA LEU A 217 -22.97 -14.52 0.30
C LEU A 217 -22.30 -13.15 0.11
N LEU A 218 -21.93 -12.81 -1.12
CA LEU A 218 -21.28 -11.55 -1.44
C LEU A 218 -22.18 -10.34 -1.15
N LYS A 219 -23.49 -10.44 -1.45
CA LYS A 219 -24.48 -9.39 -1.14
C LYS A 219 -24.59 -9.16 0.36
N LYS A 220 -24.69 -10.24 1.15
CA LYS A 220 -24.76 -10.18 2.62
C LYS A 220 -23.51 -9.51 3.22
N ILE A 221 -22.33 -9.95 2.79
CA ILE A 221 -21.05 -9.43 3.29
C ILE A 221 -20.85 -7.98 2.86
N SER A 222 -21.13 -7.65 1.60
CA SER A 222 -20.98 -6.29 1.07
C SER A 222 -21.83 -5.28 1.85
N LYS A 223 -23.05 -5.64 2.26
CA LYS A 223 -23.90 -4.79 3.11
C LYS A 223 -23.25 -4.53 4.48
N THR A 224 -22.67 -5.55 5.11
CA THR A 224 -21.98 -5.41 6.40
C THR A 224 -20.71 -4.56 6.26
N VAL A 225 -19.92 -4.79 5.21
CA VAL A 225 -18.70 -4.02 4.94
C VAL A 225 -19.02 -2.56 4.62
N ALA A 226 -20.06 -2.28 3.84
CA ALA A 226 -20.49 -0.91 3.55
C ALA A 226 -20.82 -0.13 4.83
N LYS A 227 -21.56 -0.75 5.77
CA LYS A 227 -21.83 -0.16 7.08
C LYS A 227 -20.54 0.15 7.86
N ARG A 228 -19.59 -0.79 7.89
CA ARG A 228 -18.29 -0.60 8.57
C ARG A 228 -17.45 0.51 7.94
N LYS A 229 -17.38 0.56 6.60
CA LYS A 229 -16.70 1.62 5.85
C LYS A 229 -17.29 3.00 6.15
N GLN A 230 -18.61 3.10 6.18
CA GLN A 230 -19.29 4.35 6.50
C GLN A 230 -18.99 4.79 7.94
N ARG A 231 -19.05 3.86 8.90
CA ARG A 231 -18.68 4.10 10.29
C ARG A 231 -17.24 4.61 10.43
N ASP A 232 -16.28 3.97 9.75
CA ASP A 232 -14.88 4.39 9.80
C ASP A 232 -14.67 5.75 9.11
N ARG A 233 -15.40 6.05 8.02
CA ARG A 233 -15.36 7.36 7.37
C ARG A 233 -15.82 8.48 8.31
N ILE A 234 -16.93 8.26 9.03
CA ILE A 234 -17.47 9.23 10.01
C ILE A 234 -16.47 9.42 11.15
N TYR A 235 -15.93 8.31 11.68
CA TYR A 235 -14.90 8.37 12.71
C TYR A 235 -13.68 9.19 12.27
N SER A 236 -13.13 8.91 11.09
CA SER A 236 -11.98 9.63 10.55
C SER A 236 -12.29 11.11 10.28
N GLN A 237 -13.51 11.44 9.88
CA GLN A 237 -13.96 12.82 9.71
C GLN A 237 -13.96 13.55 11.06
N VAL A 238 -14.54 12.96 12.11
CA VAL A 238 -14.56 13.54 13.46
C VAL A 238 -13.14 13.68 13.99
N PHE A 239 -12.30 12.67 13.82
CA PHE A 239 -10.92 12.73 14.31
C PHE A 239 -10.07 13.78 13.59
N LYS A 240 -10.28 13.97 12.28
CA LYS A 240 -9.55 14.97 11.49
C LYS A 240 -10.05 16.39 11.69
N LYS A 241 -11.38 16.57 11.75
CA LYS A 241 -12.02 17.90 11.85
C LYS A 241 -12.28 18.36 13.27
N GLY A 242 -12.34 17.43 14.22
CA GLY A 242 -12.81 17.66 15.59
C GLY A 242 -14.33 17.69 15.73
N TYR A 243 -15.12 17.59 14.66
CA TYR A 243 -16.58 17.65 14.76
C TYR A 243 -17.34 16.80 13.73
N LEU A 244 -18.63 16.58 14.02
CA LEU A 244 -19.66 16.01 13.14
C LEU A 244 -20.92 16.87 13.21
N LYS A 245 -21.36 17.42 12.07
CA LYS A 245 -22.64 18.13 11.97
C LYS A 245 -23.79 17.14 12.06
N VAL A 246 -24.77 17.46 12.89
CA VAL A 246 -26.00 16.66 13.11
C VAL A 246 -27.21 17.58 13.06
N ASN A 247 -28.41 17.02 13.03
CA ASN A 247 -29.60 17.85 13.11
C ASN A 247 -29.63 18.61 14.45
N GLY A 248 -29.85 19.92 14.42
CA GLY A 248 -29.90 20.78 15.61
C GLY A 248 -28.56 21.20 16.21
N GLY A 249 -27.41 20.77 15.66
CA GLY A 249 -26.11 21.18 16.21
C GLY A 249 -24.89 20.37 15.73
N TYR A 250 -23.90 20.27 16.61
CA TYR A 250 -22.59 19.68 16.33
C TYR A 250 -22.18 18.70 17.43
N VAL A 251 -21.72 17.51 17.03
CA VAL A 251 -20.96 16.62 17.93
C VAL A 251 -19.50 17.01 17.83
N VAL A 252 -18.90 17.43 18.93
CA VAL A 252 -17.54 17.94 19.02
C VAL A 252 -16.68 16.97 19.82
N LEU A 253 -15.51 16.69 19.28
CA LEU A 253 -14.39 16.02 19.92
C LEU A 253 -13.29 17.08 20.14
N PRO A 254 -13.23 17.71 21.33
CA PRO A 254 -12.21 18.69 21.62
C PRO A 254 -10.82 18.01 21.63
N PRO A 255 -9.76 18.73 21.21
CA PRO A 255 -8.40 18.21 21.33
C PRO A 255 -8.07 17.91 22.80
N ARG A 256 -7.42 16.76 23.04
CA ARG A 256 -7.11 16.15 24.36
C ARG A 256 -7.21 17.12 25.53
N MET A 257 -8.34 17.08 26.22
CA MET A 257 -8.48 17.62 27.57
C MET A 257 -8.08 16.50 28.54
N GLU A 258 -7.28 16.81 29.55
CA GLU A 258 -6.87 15.88 30.61
C GLU A 258 -8.10 15.40 31.39
N VAL A 259 -8.75 14.34 30.91
CA VAL A 259 -9.82 13.63 31.63
C VAL A 259 -9.61 12.14 31.38
N SER A 260 -9.96 11.33 32.38
CA SER A 260 -9.51 9.94 32.57
C SER A 260 -9.56 9.07 31.31
N PHE A 261 -8.58 8.16 31.22
CA PHE A 261 -8.28 7.28 30.08
C PHE A 261 -9.43 6.34 29.62
N SER A 262 -10.59 6.33 30.28
CA SER A 262 -11.68 5.39 30.02
C SER A 262 -12.80 5.91 29.10
N GLU A 263 -12.91 7.23 28.87
CA GLU A 263 -14.00 7.84 28.11
C GLU A 263 -13.49 8.86 27.09
N TYR A 264 -14.01 8.82 25.86
CA TYR A 264 -13.78 9.92 24.93
C TYR A 264 -14.71 11.07 25.32
N ASN A 265 -14.15 12.26 25.51
CA ASN A 265 -14.93 13.47 25.78
C ASN A 265 -15.63 13.96 24.51
N LEU A 266 -16.79 13.37 24.21
CA LEU A 266 -17.69 13.84 23.17
C LEU A 266 -18.70 14.81 23.76
N PHE A 267 -18.87 15.95 23.10
CA PHE A 267 -19.87 16.95 23.47
C PHE A 267 -20.84 17.17 22.34
N TYR A 268 -22.11 17.34 22.66
CA TYR A 268 -23.12 17.86 21.77
C TYR A 268 -23.29 19.35 22.03
N VAL A 269 -23.17 20.15 20.99
CA VAL A 269 -23.28 21.60 20.99
C VAL A 269 -24.50 21.97 20.17
N THR A 270 -25.52 22.58 20.77
CA THR A 270 -26.72 23.02 20.05
C THR A 270 -26.43 24.27 19.21
N GLY A 271 -27.34 24.58 18.28
CA GLY A 271 -27.28 25.83 17.51
C GLY A 271 -27.32 27.10 18.36
N ASP A 272 -27.88 27.03 19.57
CA ASP A 272 -28.01 28.16 20.50
C ASP A 272 -26.85 28.24 21.51
N GLY A 273 -25.89 27.31 21.46
CA GLY A 273 -24.71 27.33 22.32
C GLY A 273 -24.79 26.45 23.57
N ASP A 274 -25.81 25.62 23.76
CA ASP A 274 -25.83 24.69 24.88
C ASP A 274 -24.83 23.54 24.66
N ILE A 275 -24.06 23.21 25.69
CA ILE A 275 -23.10 22.10 25.67
C ILE A 275 -23.58 20.98 26.59
N LYS A 276 -23.70 19.77 26.04
CA LYS A 276 -24.04 18.54 26.77
C LYS A 276 -22.98 17.48 26.50
N GLN A 277 -22.61 16.68 27.47
CA GLN A 277 -21.71 15.55 27.25
C GLN A 277 -22.48 14.34 26.72
N ILE A 278 -21.87 13.64 25.77
CA ILE A 278 -22.38 12.38 25.24
C ILE A 278 -21.71 11.25 26.03
N VAL A 279 -22.52 10.47 26.74
CA VAL A 279 -22.02 9.31 27.48
C VAL A 279 -21.58 8.23 26.49
N CYS A 280 -20.27 8.00 26.39
CA CYS A 280 -19.69 7.09 25.42
C CYS A 280 -18.47 6.34 25.97
N HIS A 281 -18.58 5.01 26.05
CA HIS A 281 -17.43 4.16 26.36
C HIS A 281 -16.46 4.09 25.17
N THR A 282 -15.17 4.10 25.46
CA THR A 282 -14.07 4.04 24.46
C THR A 282 -14.22 2.92 23.44
N GLY A 283 -14.65 1.73 23.86
CA GLY A 283 -14.89 0.59 22.97
C GLY A 283 -16.02 0.77 21.95
N ASN A 284 -16.96 1.69 22.21
CA ASN A 284 -18.16 1.91 21.39
C ASN A 284 -18.14 3.22 20.59
N PHE A 285 -17.11 4.05 20.74
CA PHE A 285 -17.01 5.37 20.13
C PHE A 285 -17.39 5.43 18.65
N LYS A 286 -16.80 4.55 17.82
CA LYS A 286 -17.11 4.49 16.39
C LYS A 286 -18.58 4.18 16.13
N GLN A 287 -19.16 3.27 16.90
CA GLN A 287 -20.55 2.86 16.75
C GLN A 287 -21.48 3.99 17.20
N THR A 288 -21.18 4.64 18.32
CA THR A 288 -21.92 5.80 18.85
C THR A 288 -21.99 6.93 17.82
N LEU A 289 -20.86 7.34 17.24
CA LEU A 289 -20.84 8.36 16.18
C LEU A 289 -21.68 7.97 14.97
N TYR A 290 -21.63 6.70 14.57
CA TYR A 290 -22.40 6.22 13.43
C TYR A 290 -23.91 6.18 13.70
N GLU A 291 -24.32 5.84 14.93
CA GLU A 291 -25.73 5.89 15.32
C GLU A 291 -26.24 7.31 15.36
N ILE A 292 -25.48 8.23 15.95
CA ILE A 292 -25.80 9.66 15.95
C ILE A 292 -25.94 10.19 14.52
N PHE A 293 -25.00 9.87 13.63
CA PHE A 293 -25.07 10.29 12.23
C PHE A 293 -26.33 9.76 11.53
N ARG A 294 -26.70 8.50 11.80
CA ARG A 294 -27.77 7.82 11.05
C ARG A 294 -29.17 8.13 11.59
N LYS A 295 -29.31 8.25 12.91
CA LYS A 295 -30.59 8.31 13.61
C LYS A 295 -30.79 9.63 14.37
N GLY A 296 -29.77 10.46 14.49
CA GLY A 296 -29.82 11.72 15.23
C GLY A 296 -29.29 11.60 16.66
N ILE A 297 -29.20 12.75 17.35
CA ILE A 297 -28.62 12.85 18.70
C ILE A 297 -29.46 12.13 19.77
N GLU A 298 -30.74 11.85 19.49
CA GLU A 298 -31.67 11.18 20.41
C GLU A 298 -31.26 9.73 20.74
N THR A 299 -30.35 9.13 19.97
CA THR A 299 -29.91 7.76 20.24
C THR A 299 -28.87 7.64 21.35
N VAL A 300 -28.40 8.75 21.89
CA VAL A 300 -27.38 8.76 22.94
C VAL A 300 -27.89 9.46 24.19
N ARG A 301 -27.39 9.00 25.34
CA ARG A 301 -27.64 9.69 26.61
C ARG A 301 -26.79 10.95 26.66
N LEU A 302 -27.47 12.08 26.83
CA LEU A 302 -26.84 13.37 27.07
C LEU A 302 -26.84 13.67 28.58
N THR A 303 -25.70 14.10 29.09
CA THR A 303 -25.56 14.59 30.46
C THR A 303 -25.31 16.09 30.43
N PRO A 304 -26.01 16.89 31.26
CA PRO A 304 -25.65 18.29 31.45
C PRO A 304 -24.19 18.39 31.90
N VAL A 305 -23.47 19.37 31.35
CA VAL A 305 -22.11 19.70 31.79
C VAL A 305 -22.06 21.19 32.07
N GLU A 306 -21.47 21.55 33.20
CA GLU A 306 -21.17 22.93 33.51
C GLU A 306 -19.98 23.37 32.65
N PRO A 307 -20.16 24.31 31.72
CA PRO A 307 -19.13 24.62 30.74
C PRO A 307 -18.01 25.45 31.38
N SER A 308 -16.85 24.82 31.60
CA SER A 308 -15.65 25.55 32.03
C SER A 308 -15.08 26.42 30.90
N PRO A 309 -14.39 27.54 31.20
CA PRO A 309 -13.73 28.37 30.18
C PRO A 309 -12.80 27.59 29.25
N ARG A 310 -12.12 26.56 29.78
CA ARG A 310 -11.26 25.67 28.98
C ARG A 310 -12.06 24.86 27.96
N LEU A 311 -13.22 24.33 28.35
CA LEU A 311 -14.08 23.56 27.46
C LEU A 311 -14.65 24.44 26.34
N LEU A 312 -15.14 25.62 26.71
CA LEU A 312 -15.65 26.63 25.78
C LEU A 312 -14.60 27.01 24.73
N GLN A 313 -13.36 27.30 25.17
CA GLN A 313 -12.23 27.58 24.27
C GLN A 313 -11.92 26.40 23.33
N ALA A 314 -11.93 25.17 23.85
CA ALA A 314 -11.63 23.99 23.06
C ALA A 314 -12.72 23.72 21.99
N VAL A 315 -13.99 23.89 22.35
CA VAL A 315 -15.13 23.78 21.43
C VAL A 315 -15.09 24.88 20.37
N ALA A 316 -14.89 26.14 20.77
CA ALA A 316 -14.78 27.27 19.85
C ALA A 316 -13.64 27.08 18.86
N LYS A 317 -12.47 26.58 19.31
CA LYS A 317 -11.32 26.32 18.44
C LYS A 317 -11.63 25.29 17.35
N VAL A 318 -12.47 24.31 17.64
CA VAL A 318 -12.92 23.30 16.67
C VAL A 318 -13.95 23.89 15.69
N LEU A 319 -14.93 24.64 16.20
CA LEU A 319 -16.06 25.11 15.40
C LEU A 319 -15.82 26.43 14.67
N LYS A 320 -14.79 27.22 15.02
CA LYS A 320 -14.54 28.57 14.47
C LYS A 320 -14.56 28.70 12.95
N ASN A 321 -14.17 27.64 12.24
CA ASN A 321 -14.11 27.66 10.78
C ASN A 321 -15.42 27.22 10.11
N GLU A 322 -16.26 26.47 10.84
CA GLU A 322 -17.51 25.93 10.32
C GLU A 322 -18.71 26.79 10.75
N GLU A 323 -18.74 27.20 12.02
CA GLU A 323 -19.80 28.04 12.60
C GLU A 323 -19.16 29.16 13.44
N PRO A 324 -18.65 30.23 12.80
CA PRO A 324 -17.97 31.32 13.49
C PRO A 324 -18.83 32.01 14.54
N GLN A 325 -20.15 32.09 14.30
CA GLN A 325 -21.11 32.73 15.21
C GLN A 325 -21.19 31.99 16.56
N LEU A 326 -21.22 30.65 16.55
CA LEU A 326 -21.15 29.85 17.77
C LEU A 326 -19.81 30.02 18.50
N ALA A 327 -18.70 30.17 17.77
CA ALA A 327 -17.40 30.39 18.39
C ALA A 327 -17.32 31.71 19.17
N VAL A 328 -18.01 32.76 18.72
CA VAL A 328 -18.12 34.05 19.43
C VAL A 328 -18.94 33.91 20.71
N VAL A 329 -20.04 33.15 20.68
CA VAL A 329 -20.85 32.87 21.89
C VAL A 329 -20.03 32.21 23.00
N PHE A 330 -19.07 31.35 22.62
CA PHE A 330 -18.19 30.64 23.56
C PHE A 330 -16.93 31.41 23.99
N LEU A 331 -16.59 32.47 23.27
CA LEU A 331 -15.43 33.31 23.51
C LEU A 331 -15.86 34.79 23.51
N PRO A 332 -16.61 35.24 24.52
CA PRO A 332 -16.91 36.65 24.67
C PRO A 332 -15.65 37.51 24.87
#